data_AF-T0Z6Y3-F1
#
_entry.id   AF-T0Z6Y3-F1
#
_cell.length_a   1.000
_cell.length_b   1.000
_cell.length_c   1.000
_cell.angle_alpha   90.00
_cell.angle_beta   90.00
_cell.angle_gamma   90.00
#
_symmetry.space_group_name_H-M   'P 1'
#
loop_
_entity.id
_entity.type
_entity.pdbx_description
1 polymer ?
#
loop_
_entity_poly.entity_id
_entity_poly.type
_entity_poly.pdbx_seq_one_letter_code
_entity_poly.pdbx_strand_id
1 'polypeptide(L)'
;MAQGETGSAPRLLSRINRQGVPWAGLLLSWFLGSFFFFPFPSWHRLVAYISSVTVLSYCLGPVILLQLRQAMPDLPRPFRLFKAELTAPLAFVVSNWIVFWSGLATLRFTLLALLLVLLGTLFGRFLSGRRREGSLREEWGLAHSWWVLPYFGGMWVLSELGPGSLGGRGTIPFFADMGLVGLLSLLILRLALRATVPDEEIVRYMRELSEGPPSGP
;
A
#
# COMPACT_ATOMS: atom_id res chain seq x y z
N MET A 1 -2.40 -0.85 16.62
CA MET A 1 -1.91 -1.70 17.72
C MET A 1 -0.82 -2.66 17.25
N ALA A 2 -1.11 -3.59 16.34
CA ALA A 2 -0.11 -4.53 15.80
C ALA A 2 1.16 -3.87 15.23
N GLN A 3 1.02 -2.74 14.53
CA GLN A 3 2.17 -1.96 13.99
C GLN A 3 3.07 -1.37 15.09
N GLY A 4 2.55 -1.13 16.30
CA GLY A 4 3.34 -0.66 17.45
C GLY A 4 4.08 -1.79 18.17
N GLU A 5 3.61 -3.03 18.05
CA GLU A 5 4.26 -4.23 18.59
C GLU A 5 5.39 -4.72 17.68
N THR A 6 5.20 -4.63 16.37
CA THR A 6 6.24 -4.91 15.34
C THR A 6 7.30 -3.81 15.22
N GLY A 7 7.19 -2.73 16.01
CA GLY A 7 8.16 -1.63 16.02
C GLY A 7 8.08 -0.67 14.82
N SER A 8 7.13 -0.89 13.92
CA SER A 8 6.85 -0.05 12.74
C SER A 8 6.23 1.31 13.08
N ALA A 9 5.58 1.42 14.24
CA ALA A 9 4.96 2.65 14.75
C ALA A 9 5.43 3.00 16.18
N PRO A 10 5.28 4.26 16.65
CA PRO A 10 5.66 4.65 18.01
C PRO A 10 5.00 3.77 19.07
N ARG A 11 5.78 3.26 20.04
CA ARG A 11 5.29 2.40 21.15
C ARG A 11 4.18 3.03 21.99
N LEU A 12 4.05 4.36 21.96
CA LEU A 12 2.95 5.07 22.61
C LEU A 12 1.57 4.65 22.05
N LEU A 13 1.49 4.30 20.75
CA LEU A 13 0.25 3.89 20.09
C LEU A 13 -0.17 2.45 20.39
N SER A 14 0.72 1.64 20.97
CA SER A 14 0.41 0.29 21.46
C SER A 14 0.22 0.25 22.98
N ARG A 15 0.30 1.39 23.68
CA ARG A 15 0.11 1.45 25.13
C ARG A 15 -1.36 1.21 25.49
N ILE A 16 -1.62 0.05 26.08
CA ILE A 16 -2.94 -0.33 26.61
C ILE A 16 -3.14 0.18 28.05
N ASN A 17 -4.39 0.51 28.39
CA ASN A 17 -4.79 0.82 29.77
C ASN A 17 -5.17 -0.47 30.54
N ARG A 18 -5.57 -0.33 31.82
CA ARG A 18 -5.98 -1.47 32.67
C ARG A 18 -7.18 -2.25 32.12
N GLN A 19 -8.00 -1.64 31.26
CA GLN A 19 -9.15 -2.27 30.60
C GLN A 19 -8.81 -2.89 29.23
N GLY A 20 -7.53 -2.96 28.85
CA GLY A 20 -7.09 -3.53 27.56
C GLY A 20 -7.30 -2.61 26.36
N VAL A 21 -7.60 -1.33 26.56
CA VAL A 21 -7.88 -0.36 25.49
C VAL A 21 -6.62 0.43 25.12
N PRO A 22 -6.22 0.48 23.83
CA PRO A 22 -5.11 1.31 23.36
C PRO A 22 -5.53 2.79 23.25
N TRP A 23 -5.66 3.46 24.40
CA TRP A 23 -6.28 4.80 24.52
C TRP A 23 -5.59 5.87 23.66
N ALA A 24 -4.26 5.85 23.55
CA ALA A 24 -3.52 6.82 22.74
C ALA A 24 -3.80 6.63 21.24
N GLY A 25 -3.93 5.37 20.78
CA GLY A 25 -4.34 5.05 19.42
C GLY A 25 -5.79 5.44 19.13
N LEU A 26 -6.67 5.28 20.12
CA LEU A 26 -8.07 5.71 20.02
C LEU A 26 -8.19 7.22 19.90
N LEU A 27 -7.52 7.99 20.77
CA LEU A 27 -7.51 9.45 20.70
C LEU A 27 -6.92 9.94 19.38
N LEU A 28 -5.81 9.35 18.93
CA LEU A 28 -5.23 9.69 17.64
C LEU A 28 -6.23 9.44 16.50
N SER A 29 -6.87 8.27 16.47
CA SER A 29 -7.87 7.92 15.46
C SER A 29 -9.08 8.87 15.50
N TRP A 30 -9.52 9.27 16.70
CA TRP A 30 -10.59 10.25 16.87
C TRP A 30 -10.21 11.63 16.35
N PHE A 31 -9.01 12.12 16.67
CA PHE A 31 -8.50 13.41 16.16
C PHE A 31 -8.35 13.39 14.64
N LEU A 32 -7.73 12.34 14.07
CA LEU A 32 -7.61 12.18 12.62
C LEU A 32 -8.99 12.08 11.95
N GLY A 33 -9.90 11.27 12.48
CA GLY A 33 -11.26 11.15 11.95
C GLY A 33 -12.01 12.48 11.96
N SER A 34 -11.91 13.24 13.07
CA SER A 34 -12.54 14.55 13.21
C SER A 34 -11.91 15.59 12.27
N PHE A 35 -10.58 15.59 12.16
CA PHE A 35 -9.86 16.46 11.24
C PHE A 35 -10.23 16.17 9.79
N PHE A 36 -10.31 14.90 9.38
CA PHE A 36 -10.73 14.53 8.03
C PHE A 36 -12.21 14.82 7.79
N PHE A 37 -13.07 14.98 8.80
CA PHE A 37 -14.46 15.38 8.59
C PHE A 37 -14.60 16.87 8.21
N PHE A 38 -13.67 17.72 8.65
CA PHE A 38 -13.74 19.18 8.48
C PHE A 38 -13.48 19.71 7.05
N PRO A 39 -12.51 19.21 6.27
CA PRO A 39 -12.14 19.79 4.98
C PRO A 39 -12.99 19.31 3.79
N PHE A 40 -13.82 18.27 3.94
CA PHE A 40 -14.55 17.72 2.80
C PHE A 40 -15.93 18.38 2.64
N PRO A 41 -16.18 19.08 1.52
CA PRO A 41 -17.43 19.79 1.28
C PRO A 41 -18.62 18.84 0.99
N SER A 42 -18.39 17.53 0.87
CA SER A 42 -19.44 16.56 0.55
C SER A 42 -19.12 15.17 1.08
N TRP A 43 -20.11 14.52 1.71
CA TRP A 43 -20.07 13.11 2.10
C TRP A 43 -19.67 12.18 0.95
N HIS A 44 -20.18 12.43 -0.27
CA HIS A 44 -19.91 11.59 -1.43
C HIS A 44 -18.41 11.54 -1.80
N ARG A 45 -17.71 12.68 -1.76
CA ARG A 45 -16.25 12.74 -2.00
C ARG A 45 -15.47 11.98 -0.93
N LEU A 46 -15.88 12.08 0.34
CA LEU A 46 -15.25 11.32 1.43
C LEU A 46 -15.34 9.82 1.18
N VAL A 47 -16.54 9.32 0.86
CA VAL A 47 -16.74 7.89 0.55
C VAL A 47 -15.91 7.48 -0.66
N ALA A 48 -15.91 8.27 -1.74
CA ALA A 48 -15.11 7.98 -2.93
C ALA A 48 -13.60 7.86 -2.62
N TYR A 49 -13.06 8.74 -1.76
CA TYR A 49 -11.66 8.71 -1.35
C TYR A 49 -11.32 7.48 -0.50
N ILE A 50 -12.14 7.18 0.51
CA ILE A 50 -11.93 6.00 1.37
C ILE A 50 -12.02 4.72 0.55
N SER A 51 -13.02 4.59 -0.33
CA SER A 51 -13.15 3.44 -1.22
C SER A 51 -11.93 3.30 -2.13
N SER A 52 -11.41 4.40 -2.69
CA SER A 52 -10.26 4.35 -3.59
C SER A 52 -8.98 3.93 -2.87
N VAL A 53 -8.71 4.48 -1.67
CA VAL A 53 -7.58 4.06 -0.83
C VAL A 53 -7.71 2.60 -0.42
N THR A 54 -8.92 2.16 -0.07
CA THR A 54 -9.19 0.77 0.29
C THR A 54 -8.90 -0.16 -0.89
N VAL A 55 -9.33 0.19 -2.10
CA VAL A 55 -9.09 -0.62 -3.29
C VAL A 55 -7.61 -0.61 -3.70
N LEU A 56 -6.92 0.51 -3.54
CA LEU A 56 -5.46 0.57 -3.72
C LEU A 56 -4.73 -0.41 -2.78
N SER A 57 -5.23 -0.62 -1.56
CA SER A 57 -4.65 -1.61 -0.64
C SER A 57 -4.78 -3.03 -1.18
N TYR A 58 -5.83 -3.33 -1.97
CA TYR A 58 -6.01 -4.63 -2.60
C TYR A 58 -4.95 -4.91 -3.67
N CYS A 59 -4.34 -3.88 -4.27
CA CYS A 59 -3.24 -4.03 -5.24
C CYS A 59 -2.02 -4.73 -4.63
N LEU A 60 -1.81 -4.62 -3.31
CA LEU A 60 -0.69 -5.27 -2.63
C LEU A 60 -0.87 -6.80 -2.56
N GLY A 61 -2.11 -7.27 -2.44
CA GLY A 61 -2.42 -8.69 -2.27
C GLY A 61 -1.85 -9.60 -3.37
N PRO A 62 -2.11 -9.31 -4.67
CA PRO A 62 -1.52 -10.04 -5.79
C PRO A 62 0.00 -10.10 -5.78
N VAL A 63 0.67 -8.99 -5.49
CA VAL A 63 2.14 -8.90 -5.46
C VAL A 63 2.69 -9.81 -4.36
N ILE A 64 2.15 -9.66 -3.14
CA ILE A 64 2.57 -10.45 -1.97
C ILE A 64 2.29 -11.94 -2.20
N LEU A 65 1.11 -12.29 -2.72
CA LEU A 65 0.74 -13.68 -2.98
C LEU A 65 1.69 -14.35 -3.97
N LEU A 66 1.98 -13.68 -5.09
CA LEU A 66 2.88 -14.23 -6.11
C LEU A 66 4.31 -14.34 -5.58
N GLN A 67 4.80 -13.34 -4.84
CA GLN A 67 6.14 -13.42 -4.25
C GLN A 67 6.25 -14.54 -3.22
N LEU A 68 5.31 -14.66 -2.28
CA LEU A 68 5.36 -15.71 -1.26
C LEU A 68 5.30 -17.11 -1.89
N ARG A 69 4.62 -17.25 -3.03
CA ARG A 69 4.60 -18.52 -3.77
C ARG A 69 5.95 -18.87 -4.38
N GLN A 70 6.72 -17.87 -4.80
CA GLN A 70 8.08 -18.05 -5.33
C GLN A 70 9.08 -18.31 -4.21
N ALA A 71 9.06 -17.49 -3.15
CA ALA A 71 10.02 -17.58 -2.05
C ALA A 71 9.80 -18.79 -1.13
N MET A 72 8.54 -19.25 -0.96
CA MET A 72 8.18 -20.35 -0.06
C MET A 72 7.24 -21.35 -0.76
N PRO A 73 7.75 -22.12 -1.74
CA PRO A 73 6.93 -23.06 -2.52
C PRO A 73 6.36 -24.20 -1.66
N ASP A 74 7.13 -24.69 -0.69
CA ASP A 74 6.82 -25.88 0.11
C ASP A 74 6.01 -25.60 1.38
N LEU A 75 5.64 -24.34 1.63
CA LEU A 75 4.86 -23.97 2.82
C LEU A 75 3.51 -24.72 2.82
N PRO A 76 3.07 -25.33 3.94
CA PRO A 76 1.74 -25.90 4.04
C PRO A 76 0.69 -24.80 3.89
N ARG A 77 -0.21 -24.96 2.91
CA ARG A 77 -1.25 -23.96 2.56
C ARG A 77 -2.64 -24.53 2.85
N PRO A 78 -3.30 -24.13 3.94
CA PRO A 78 -4.66 -24.55 4.27
C PRO A 78 -5.67 -24.15 3.18
N PHE A 79 -5.41 -23.03 2.49
CA PHE A 79 -6.16 -22.56 1.34
C PHE A 79 -5.24 -22.41 0.13
N ARG A 80 -5.66 -22.97 -1.02
CA ARG A 80 -4.95 -22.84 -2.30
C ARG A 80 -5.85 -22.14 -3.31
N LEU A 81 -5.52 -20.89 -3.64
CA LEU A 81 -6.22 -20.15 -4.68
C LEU A 81 -6.05 -20.83 -6.04
N PHE A 82 -7.17 -21.14 -6.71
CA PHE A 82 -7.20 -21.72 -8.05
C PHE A 82 -6.51 -20.80 -9.06
N LYS A 83 -5.58 -21.35 -9.84
CA LYS A 83 -4.82 -20.63 -10.89
C LYS A 83 -4.34 -19.23 -10.44
N ALA A 84 -3.63 -19.15 -9.30
CA ALA A 84 -3.20 -17.85 -8.76
C ALA A 84 -2.35 -17.02 -9.72
N GLU A 85 -1.58 -17.65 -10.59
CA GLU A 85 -0.80 -16.96 -11.64
C GLU A 85 -1.68 -16.22 -12.66
N LEU A 86 -2.97 -16.56 -12.75
CA LEU A 86 -3.95 -15.86 -13.58
C LEU A 86 -4.86 -14.96 -12.76
N THR A 87 -5.36 -15.46 -11.61
CA THR A 87 -6.31 -14.70 -10.79
C THR A 87 -5.66 -13.51 -10.10
N ALA A 88 -4.39 -13.61 -9.69
CA ALA A 88 -3.69 -12.51 -9.03
C ALA A 88 -3.43 -11.34 -10.00
N PRO A 89 -2.87 -11.55 -11.23
CA PRO A 89 -2.77 -10.45 -12.20
C PRO A 89 -4.11 -9.86 -12.59
N LEU A 90 -5.16 -10.68 -12.75
CA LEU A 90 -6.50 -10.17 -13.05
C LEU A 90 -7.04 -9.30 -11.92
N ALA A 91 -6.89 -9.74 -10.67
CA ALA A 91 -7.27 -8.95 -9.51
C ALA A 91 -6.51 -7.62 -9.46
N PHE A 92 -5.21 -7.63 -9.75
CA PHE A 92 -4.39 -6.41 -9.80
C PHE A 92 -4.90 -5.41 -10.85
N VAL A 93 -5.19 -5.90 -12.07
CA VAL A 93 -5.77 -5.08 -13.15
C VAL A 93 -7.12 -4.50 -12.74
N VAL A 94 -8.02 -5.32 -12.20
CA VAL A 94 -9.36 -4.87 -11.79
C VAL A 94 -9.28 -3.83 -10.66
N SER A 95 -8.41 -4.03 -9.67
CA SER A 95 -8.18 -3.04 -8.62
C SER A 95 -7.72 -1.69 -9.21
N ASN A 96 -6.80 -1.70 -10.18
CA ASN A 96 -6.34 -0.47 -10.82
C ASN A 96 -7.41 0.19 -11.70
N TRP A 97 -8.30 -0.59 -12.33
CA TRP A 97 -9.46 -0.04 -13.04
C TRP A 97 -10.44 0.65 -12.10
N ILE A 98 -10.71 0.09 -10.93
CA ILE A 98 -11.58 0.74 -9.94
C ILE A 98 -10.98 2.08 -9.49
N VAL A 99 -9.66 2.12 -9.28
CA VAL A 99 -8.95 3.37 -8.96
C VAL A 99 -9.02 4.35 -10.13
N PHE A 100 -8.84 3.88 -11.36
CA PHE A 100 -8.98 4.71 -12.55
C PHE A 100 -10.39 5.32 -12.68
N TRP A 101 -11.44 4.52 -12.46
CA TRP A 101 -12.83 4.99 -12.51
C TRP A 101 -13.20 5.97 -11.39
N SER A 102 -12.41 6.01 -10.30
CA SER A 102 -12.59 7.02 -9.25
C SER A 102 -12.28 8.45 -9.72
N GLY A 103 -11.62 8.58 -10.88
CA GLY A 103 -11.34 9.84 -11.55
C GLY A 103 -10.04 10.51 -11.09
N LEU A 104 -9.57 11.45 -11.91
CA LEU A 104 -8.27 12.11 -11.74
C LEU A 104 -8.18 12.93 -10.45
N ALA A 105 -9.27 13.55 -10.02
CA ALA A 105 -9.30 14.33 -8.77
C ALA A 105 -9.07 13.43 -7.55
N THR A 106 -9.72 12.27 -7.52
CA THR A 106 -9.53 11.26 -6.47
C THR A 106 -8.13 10.71 -6.49
N LEU A 107 -7.61 10.34 -7.67
CA LEU A 107 -6.25 9.85 -7.81
C LEU A 107 -5.22 10.87 -7.28
N ARG A 108 -5.32 12.14 -7.69
CA ARG A 108 -4.43 13.22 -7.21
C ARG A 108 -4.49 13.40 -5.70
N PHE A 109 -5.69 13.38 -5.13
CA PHE A 109 -5.88 13.49 -3.68
C PHE A 109 -5.23 12.31 -2.95
N THR A 110 -5.48 11.08 -3.41
CA THR A 110 -4.92 9.88 -2.81
C THR A 110 -3.39 9.84 -2.92
N LEU A 111 -2.82 10.22 -4.07
CA LEU A 111 -1.37 10.35 -4.25
C LEU A 111 -0.76 11.35 -3.27
N LEU A 112 -1.37 12.52 -3.12
CA LEU A 112 -0.92 13.53 -2.17
C LEU A 112 -0.98 13.01 -0.73
N ALA A 113 -2.10 12.37 -0.35
CA ALA A 113 -2.26 11.79 0.99
C ALA A 113 -1.18 10.73 1.28
N LEU A 114 -0.91 9.83 0.33
CA LEU A 114 0.15 8.82 0.46
C LEU A 114 1.54 9.46 0.57
N LEU A 115 1.82 10.50 -0.22
CA LEU A 115 3.08 11.24 -0.16
C LEU A 115 3.25 11.92 1.21
N LEU A 116 2.20 12.55 1.75
CA LEU A 116 2.24 13.17 3.07
C LEU A 116 2.47 12.14 4.19
N VAL A 117 1.85 10.97 4.10
CA VAL A 117 2.10 9.87 5.05
C VAL A 117 3.55 9.39 4.96
N LEU A 118 4.09 9.24 3.74
CA LEU A 118 5.49 8.86 3.53
C LEU A 118 6.45 9.91 4.10
N LEU A 119 6.21 11.20 3.85
CA LEU A 119 7.02 12.28 4.41
C LEU A 119 6.90 12.37 5.93
N GLY A 120 5.70 12.19 6.48
CA GLY A 120 5.47 12.17 7.93
C GLY A 120 6.20 11.03 8.62
N THR A 121 6.23 9.83 8.01
CA THR A 121 7.00 8.70 8.54
C THR A 121 8.51 8.93 8.46
N LEU A 122 9.00 9.51 7.35
CA LEU A 122 10.40 9.94 7.21
C LEU A 122 10.80 10.99 8.26
N PHE A 123 10.00 12.02 8.43
CA PHE A 123 10.25 13.11 9.37
C PHE A 123 10.22 12.63 10.83
N GLY A 124 9.23 11.81 11.20
CA GLY A 124 9.18 11.20 12.53
C GLY A 124 10.40 10.33 12.85
N ARG A 125 10.95 9.64 11.85
CA ARG A 125 12.22 8.88 11.98
C ARG A 125 13.42 9.80 12.13
N PHE A 126 13.52 10.84 11.30
CA PHE A 126 14.58 11.84 11.41
C PHE A 126 14.64 12.46 12.82
N LEU A 127 13.49 12.82 13.39
CA LEU A 127 13.39 13.38 14.73
C LEU A 127 13.66 12.37 15.85
N SER A 128 13.29 11.10 15.68
CA SER A 128 13.42 10.10 16.74
C SER A 128 14.84 9.57 16.94
N GLY A 129 15.81 9.98 16.11
CA GLY A 129 17.24 9.68 16.31
C GLY A 129 17.59 8.19 16.32
N ARG A 130 16.63 7.29 16.06
CA ARG A 130 16.84 5.85 15.98
C ARG A 130 17.57 5.53 14.68
N ARG A 131 18.88 5.79 14.67
CA ARG A 131 19.83 5.01 13.89
C ARG A 131 19.78 3.59 14.45
N ARG A 132 18.84 2.77 13.98
CA ARG A 132 19.14 1.34 13.92
C ARG A 132 20.31 1.22 12.92
N GLU A 133 21.35 0.52 13.33
CA GLU A 133 22.52 0.27 12.49
C GLU A 133 22.10 -0.61 11.31
N GLY A 134 21.75 0.07 10.22
CA GLY A 134 21.41 -0.51 8.92
C GLY A 134 21.29 0.65 7.95
N SER A 135 21.95 0.58 6.79
CA SER A 135 21.88 1.69 5.85
C SER A 135 20.43 1.90 5.42
N LEU A 136 20.00 3.15 5.21
CA LEU A 136 18.64 3.49 4.76
C LEU A 136 18.21 2.73 3.48
N ARG A 137 19.18 2.18 2.72
CA ARG A 137 18.96 1.34 1.54
C ARG A 137 18.60 -0.11 1.91
N GLU A 138 19.18 -0.67 2.97
CA GLU A 138 18.94 -2.04 3.44
C GLU A 138 17.63 -2.12 4.24
N GLU A 139 17.38 -1.19 5.17
CA GLU A 139 16.18 -1.28 6.03
C GLU A 139 14.87 -0.97 5.30
N TRP A 140 14.91 -0.15 4.26
CA TRP A 140 13.69 0.26 3.57
C TRP A 140 13.32 -0.62 2.40
N GLY A 141 14.26 -1.45 1.92
CA GLY A 141 14.15 -1.99 0.57
C GLY A 141 13.75 -0.90 -0.43
N LEU A 142 14.27 0.34 -0.30
CA LEU A 142 14.03 1.42 -1.28
C LEU A 142 14.53 0.99 -2.66
N ALA A 143 15.61 0.20 -2.68
CA ALA A 143 16.09 -0.51 -3.86
C ALA A 143 15.07 -1.51 -4.43
N HIS A 144 14.14 -1.99 -3.60
CA HIS A 144 13.12 -2.98 -3.95
C HIS A 144 11.71 -2.37 -4.15
N SER A 145 11.49 -1.13 -3.69
CA SER A 145 10.20 -0.42 -3.74
C SER A 145 10.14 0.65 -4.82
N TRP A 146 11.18 0.78 -5.65
CA TRP A 146 11.25 1.80 -6.69
C TRP A 146 10.14 1.68 -7.74
N TRP A 147 9.59 0.48 -7.95
CA TRP A 147 8.49 0.20 -8.89
C TRP A 147 7.21 0.99 -8.58
N VAL A 148 7.07 1.48 -7.35
CA VAL A 148 5.97 2.34 -6.91
C VAL A 148 5.97 3.68 -7.66
N LEU A 149 7.15 4.21 -8.02
CA LEU A 149 7.28 5.46 -8.78
C LEU A 149 6.70 5.36 -10.20
N PRO A 150 7.14 4.42 -11.08
CA PRO A 150 6.54 4.26 -12.39
C PRO A 150 5.08 3.81 -12.31
N TYR A 151 4.64 3.12 -11.25
CA TYR A 151 3.24 2.79 -11.04
C TYR A 151 2.37 4.03 -10.89
N PHE A 152 2.66 4.87 -9.90
CA PHE A 152 1.87 6.07 -9.65
C PHE A 152 2.06 7.13 -10.73
N GLY A 153 3.28 7.26 -11.28
CA GLY A 153 3.55 8.13 -12.42
C GLY A 153 2.75 7.71 -13.66
N GLY A 154 2.75 6.43 -13.99
CA GLY A 154 1.97 5.89 -15.11
C GLY A 154 0.46 6.06 -14.91
N MET A 155 -0.05 5.76 -13.71
CA MET A 155 -1.47 5.95 -13.38
C MET A 155 -1.89 7.41 -13.50
N TRP A 156 -1.05 8.36 -13.04
CA TRP A 156 -1.31 9.79 -13.21
C TRP A 156 -1.32 10.14 -14.69
N VAL A 157 -0.27 9.84 -15.45
CA VAL A 157 -0.16 10.20 -16.87
C VAL A 157 -1.35 9.67 -17.67
N LEU A 158 -1.70 8.39 -17.51
CA LEU A 158 -2.85 7.80 -18.20
C LEU A 158 -4.15 8.49 -17.78
N SER A 159 -4.38 8.69 -16.48
CA SER A 159 -5.60 9.35 -16.00
C SER A 159 -5.70 10.82 -16.43
N GLU A 160 -4.57 11.48 -16.69
CA GLU A 160 -4.53 12.86 -17.17
C GLU A 160 -4.76 12.95 -18.68
N LEU A 161 -4.23 12.00 -19.46
CA LEU A 161 -4.46 11.90 -20.90
C LEU A 161 -5.82 11.27 -21.25
N GLY A 162 -6.42 10.60 -20.27
CA GLY A 162 -7.67 9.87 -20.37
C GLY A 162 -8.92 10.71 -20.60
N PRO A 163 -10.11 10.08 -20.50
CA PRO A 163 -11.39 10.70 -20.82
C PRO A 163 -11.69 11.94 -19.98
N GLY A 164 -12.27 12.96 -20.64
CA GLY A 164 -12.76 14.16 -19.95
C GLY A 164 -13.84 13.87 -18.90
N SER A 165 -14.61 12.80 -19.06
CA SER A 165 -15.62 12.36 -18.08
C SER A 165 -15.02 11.96 -16.73
N LEU A 166 -13.74 11.56 -16.70
CA LEU A 166 -13.00 11.22 -15.48
C LEU A 166 -12.09 12.37 -15.00
N GLY A 167 -12.15 13.53 -15.66
CA GLY A 167 -11.35 14.71 -15.37
C GLY A 167 -10.01 14.80 -16.12
N GLY A 168 -9.78 13.93 -17.11
CA GLY A 168 -8.62 13.98 -18.01
C GLY A 168 -8.78 14.98 -19.16
N ARG A 169 -7.78 15.08 -20.03
CA ARG A 169 -7.75 15.97 -21.21
C ARG A 169 -8.63 15.49 -22.37
N GLY A 170 -9.09 14.25 -22.35
CA GLY A 170 -9.92 13.66 -23.40
C GLY A 170 -9.15 13.15 -24.62
N THR A 171 -7.82 13.07 -24.54
CA THR A 171 -6.94 12.60 -25.63
C THR A 171 -7.15 11.13 -25.97
N ILE A 172 -7.44 10.29 -24.96
CA ILE A 172 -7.61 8.85 -25.11
C ILE A 172 -9.07 8.45 -24.82
N PRO A 173 -9.73 7.67 -25.70
CA PRO A 173 -11.08 7.16 -25.45
C PRO A 173 -11.14 6.23 -24.22
N PHE A 174 -12.29 6.16 -23.55
CA PHE A 174 -12.47 5.43 -22.29
C PHE A 174 -11.98 3.97 -22.32
N PHE A 175 -12.41 3.18 -23.30
CA PHE A 175 -12.01 1.78 -23.40
C PHE A 175 -10.53 1.59 -23.79
N ALA A 176 -9.99 2.53 -24.59
CA ALA A 176 -8.58 2.50 -24.96
C ALA A 176 -7.70 2.79 -23.72
N ASP A 177 -8.07 3.79 -22.93
CA ASP A 177 -7.38 4.12 -21.68
C ASP A 177 -7.48 2.99 -20.65
N MET A 178 -8.65 2.37 -20.52
CA MET A 178 -8.83 1.18 -19.68
C MET A 178 -7.89 0.03 -20.11
N GLY A 179 -7.71 -0.18 -21.42
CA GLY A 179 -6.73 -1.12 -21.97
C GLY A 179 -5.28 -0.75 -21.62
N LEU A 180 -4.91 0.52 -21.73
CA LEU A 180 -3.59 1.03 -21.35
C LEU A 180 -3.32 0.89 -19.86
N VAL A 181 -4.30 1.20 -18.99
CA VAL A 181 -4.22 0.99 -17.55
C VAL A 181 -4.05 -0.49 -17.23
N GLY A 182 -4.75 -1.38 -17.94
CA GLY A 182 -4.58 -2.82 -17.80
C GLY A 182 -3.16 -3.27 -18.19
N LEU A 183 -2.63 -2.77 -19.30
CA LEU A 183 -1.28 -3.06 -19.74
C LEU A 183 -0.23 -2.52 -18.75
N LEU A 184 -0.38 -1.27 -18.30
CA LEU A 184 0.46 -0.68 -17.26
C LEU A 184 0.44 -1.54 -15.99
N SER A 185 -0.75 -1.98 -15.57
CA SER A 185 -0.92 -2.84 -14.39
C SER A 185 -0.12 -4.13 -14.50
N LEU A 186 -0.17 -4.81 -15.65
CA LEU A 186 0.61 -6.04 -15.87
C LEU A 186 2.11 -5.78 -15.94
N LEU A 187 2.54 -4.67 -16.57
CA LEU A 187 3.94 -4.27 -16.60
C LEU A 187 4.47 -3.96 -15.20
N ILE A 188 3.70 -3.21 -14.41
CA ILE A 188 4.04 -2.88 -13.02
C ILE A 188 4.05 -4.13 -12.16
N LEU A 189 3.10 -5.05 -12.31
CA LEU A 189 3.11 -6.30 -11.56
C LEU A 189 4.38 -7.11 -11.85
N ARG A 190 4.77 -7.23 -13.12
CA ARG A 190 6.03 -7.88 -13.50
C ARG A 190 7.24 -7.13 -12.95
N LEU A 191 7.20 -5.80 -12.96
CA LEU A 191 8.28 -4.96 -12.44
C LEU A 191 8.42 -5.13 -10.92
N ALA A 192 7.30 -5.14 -10.20
CA ALA A 192 7.24 -5.33 -8.76
C ALA A 192 7.83 -6.68 -8.38
N LEU A 193 7.46 -7.77 -9.07
CA LEU A 193 8.02 -9.10 -8.81
C LEU A 193 9.53 -9.18 -9.09
N ARG A 194 10.04 -8.44 -10.09
CA ARG A 194 11.48 -8.37 -10.37
C ARG A 194 12.26 -7.48 -9.40
N ALA A 195 11.61 -6.46 -8.88
CA ALA A 195 12.18 -5.53 -7.93
C ALA A 195 12.02 -6.00 -6.49
N THR A 196 11.33 -7.11 -6.22
CA THR A 196 11.07 -7.54 -4.84
C THR A 196 12.34 -7.98 -4.13
N VAL A 197 12.30 -7.90 -2.80
CA VAL A 197 13.32 -8.36 -1.87
C VAL A 197 13.72 -9.82 -2.16
N PRO A 198 15.01 -10.20 -2.06
CA PRO A 198 15.45 -11.57 -2.30
C PRO A 198 14.69 -12.60 -1.46
N ASP A 199 14.45 -13.78 -2.05
CA ASP A 199 13.67 -14.84 -1.42
C ASP A 199 14.23 -15.28 -0.06
N GLU A 200 15.56 -15.30 0.09
CA GLU A 200 16.24 -15.63 1.35
C GLU A 200 15.86 -14.69 2.50
N GLU A 201 15.75 -13.39 2.21
CA GLU A 201 15.41 -12.37 3.19
C GLU A 201 13.91 -12.42 3.55
N ILE A 202 13.04 -12.74 2.59
CA ILE A 202 11.62 -13.02 2.86
C ILE A 202 11.49 -14.22 3.81
N VAL A 203 12.22 -15.31 3.55
CA VAL A 203 12.21 -16.50 4.40
C VAL A 203 12.72 -16.18 5.81
N ARG A 204 13.78 -15.37 5.93
CA ARG A 204 14.29 -14.89 7.23
C ARG A 204 13.23 -14.12 8.01
N TYR A 205 12.59 -13.13 7.39
CA TYR A 205 11.54 -12.35 8.05
C TYR A 205 10.34 -13.20 8.48
N MET A 206 9.92 -14.15 7.64
CA MET A 206 8.83 -15.06 7.98
C MET A 206 9.18 -15.98 9.16
N ARG A 207 10.45 -16.42 9.26
CA ARG A 207 10.94 -17.20 10.40
C ARG A 207 10.93 -16.37 11.68
N GLU A 208 11.47 -15.16 11.65
CA GLU A 208 11.46 -14.23 12.79
C GLU A 208 10.03 -13.95 13.29
N LEU A 209 9.07 -13.79 12.38
CA LEU A 209 7.65 -13.61 12.72
C LEU A 209 7.03 -14.86 13.35
N SER A 210 7.44 -16.07 12.92
CA SER A 210 6.94 -17.33 13.47
C SER A 210 7.49 -17.69 14.84
N GLU A 211 8.72 -17.23 15.15
CA GLU A 211 9.39 -17.49 16.43
C GLU A 211 8.87 -16.58 17.56
N GLY A 212 8.11 -15.54 17.24
CA GLY A 212 7.57 -14.57 18.19
C GLY A 212 8.66 -13.67 18.80
N PRO A 213 8.30 -12.55 19.46
CA PRO A 213 9.29 -11.81 20.24
C PRO A 213 9.88 -12.76 21.30
N PRO A 214 11.19 -12.71 21.61
CA PRO A 214 11.75 -13.51 22.69
C PRO A 214 10.88 -13.26 23.92
N SER A 215 10.40 -14.34 24.55
CA SER A 215 9.76 -14.27 25.85
C SER A 215 10.73 -13.56 26.77
N GLY A 216 10.49 -12.25 26.99
CA GLY A 216 11.30 -11.45 27.87
C GLY A 216 11.25 -12.05 29.27
N PRO A 217 12.34 -11.95 30.05
CA PRO A 217 12.35 -12.39 31.44
C PRO A 217 11.28 -11.67 32.27
#